data_AF-A0A9P0D2L0-F1
#
_entry.id   AF-A0A9P0D2L0-F1
#
_cell.length_a   1.000
_cell.length_b   1.000
_cell.length_c   1.000
_cell.angle_alpha   90.00
_cell.angle_beta   90.00
_cell.angle_gamma   90.00
#
_symmetry.space_group_name_H-M   'P 1'
#
loop_
_entity.id
_entity.type
_entity.pdbx_description
1 polymer ?
#
loop_
_entity_poly.entity_id
_entity_poly.type
_entity_poly.pdbx_seq_one_letter_code
_entity_poly.pdbx_strand_id
1 'polypeptide(L)'
;MKYFPYCTVALLTVALISFVSPAYFIFAKISPVSNFRMYIILITCIVQESVACIYCQHLTDESVKLFGYAQNCHWVNWEKRNKNALLILLIHSMEPLQTSQYGVPSGNYELILKIWRTGYATLTLFMNASGNIMKI
;
A
#
# COMPACT_ATOMS: atom_id res chain seq x y z
N MET A 1 -12.15 9.08 11.65
CA MET A 1 -11.46 8.32 10.59
C MET A 1 -11.44 6.81 10.90
N LYS A 2 -12.60 6.13 11.01
CA LYS A 2 -12.65 4.70 11.41
C LYS A 2 -12.59 3.71 10.23
N TYR A 3 -12.78 4.18 8.99
CA TYR A 3 -12.92 3.30 7.80
C TYR A 3 -11.63 3.14 6.98
N PHE A 4 -10.63 4.01 7.20
CA PHE A 4 -9.37 3.97 6.50
C PHE A 4 -8.60 2.62 6.60
N PRO A 5 -8.57 1.91 7.75
CA PRO A 5 -7.82 0.65 7.85
C PRO A 5 -8.45 -0.51 7.07
N TYR A 6 -9.77 -0.49 6.86
CA TYR A 6 -10.43 -1.53 6.06
C TYR A 6 -10.08 -1.41 4.57
N CYS A 7 -9.86 -0.18 4.08
CA CYS A 7 -9.41 0.04 2.71
C CYS A 7 -8.01 -0.52 2.45
N THR A 8 -7.06 -0.34 3.38
CA THR A 8 -5.68 -0.82 3.18
C THR A 8 -5.58 -2.34 3.23
N VAL A 9 -6.33 -2.99 4.13
CA VAL A 9 -6.42 -4.47 4.17
C VAL A 9 -7.10 -5.01 2.92
N ALA A 10 -8.19 -4.40 2.46
CA ALA A 10 -8.86 -4.80 1.23
C ALA A 10 -7.93 -4.69 0.02
N LEU A 11 -7.20 -3.57 -0.11
CA LEU A 11 -6.20 -3.37 -1.17
C LEU A 11 -5.12 -4.46 -1.12
N LEU A 12 -4.55 -4.74 0.05
CA LEU A 12 -3.56 -5.80 0.25
C LEU A 12 -4.05 -7.18 -0.20
N THR A 13 -5.29 -7.54 0.15
CA THR A 13 -5.85 -8.84 -0.23
C THR A 13 -6.08 -8.95 -1.74
N VAL A 14 -6.55 -7.88 -2.37
CA VAL A 14 -6.75 -7.82 -3.83
C VAL A 14 -5.41 -7.87 -4.56
N ALA A 15 -4.39 -7.16 -4.06
CA ALA A 15 -3.03 -7.16 -4.58
C ALA A 15 -2.42 -8.57 -4.58
N LEU A 16 -2.57 -9.31 -3.47
CA LEU A 16 -2.06 -10.67 -3.34
C LEU A 16 -2.74 -11.64 -4.32
N ILE A 17 -4.07 -11.59 -4.43
CA ILE A 17 -4.83 -12.46 -5.33
C ILE A 17 -4.46 -12.18 -6.80
N SER A 18 -4.39 -10.90 -7.15
CA SER A 18 -4.08 -10.45 -8.51
C SER A 18 -2.63 -10.71 -8.92
N PHE A 19 -1.69 -10.81 -7.98
CA PHE A 19 -0.31 -11.22 -8.27
C PHE A 19 -0.13 -12.75 -8.35
N VAL A 20 -0.69 -13.48 -7.38
CA VAL A 20 -0.47 -14.94 -7.25
C VAL A 20 -1.18 -15.71 -8.37
N SER A 21 -2.40 -15.30 -8.75
CA SER A 21 -3.18 -16.05 -9.75
C SER A 21 -2.53 -16.06 -11.14
N PRO A 22 -2.14 -14.91 -11.74
CA PRO A 22 -1.48 -14.90 -13.04
C PRO A 22 -0.10 -15.56 -13.00
N ALA A 23 0.66 -15.36 -11.91
CA ALA A 23 1.96 -16.00 -11.73
C ALA A 23 1.83 -17.54 -11.75
N TYR A 24 0.88 -18.09 -10.98
CA TYR A 24 0.62 -19.53 -10.98
C TYR A 24 0.24 -20.05 -12.37
N PHE A 25 -0.66 -19.36 -13.08
CA PHE A 25 -1.07 -19.74 -14.44
C PHE A 25 0.12 -19.83 -15.41
N ILE A 26 1.06 -18.88 -15.32
CA ILE A 26 2.29 -18.85 -16.13
C ILE A 26 3.20 -20.04 -15.77
N PHE A 27 3.47 -20.25 -14.48
CA PHE A 27 4.39 -21.31 -14.03
C PHE A 27 3.83 -22.72 -14.27
N ALA A 28 2.53 -22.91 -14.08
CA ALA A 28 1.86 -24.19 -14.31
C ALA A 28 1.62 -24.50 -15.81
N LYS A 29 1.98 -23.58 -16.72
CA LYS A 29 1.82 -23.71 -18.19
C LYS A 29 0.41 -24.17 -18.61
N ILE A 30 -0.62 -23.72 -17.90
CA ILE A 30 -2.01 -24.18 -18.11
C ILE A 30 -2.50 -23.91 -19.54
N SER A 31 -2.18 -22.74 -20.10
CA SER A 31 -2.51 -22.40 -21.49
C SER A 31 -1.48 -21.43 -22.09
N PRO A 32 -0.64 -21.87 -23.04
CA PRO A 32 0.38 -21.01 -23.65
C PRO A 32 -0.20 -19.83 -24.45
N VAL A 33 -1.41 -19.98 -24.99
CA VAL A 33 -2.13 -18.92 -25.73
C VAL A 33 -2.57 -17.79 -24.79
N SER A 34 -2.90 -18.11 -23.53
CA SER A 34 -3.32 -17.13 -22.53
C SER A 34 -2.16 -16.50 -21.75
N ASN A 35 -0.94 -17.07 -21.82
CA ASN A 35 0.21 -16.57 -21.06
C ASN A 35 0.51 -15.10 -21.32
N PHE A 36 0.41 -14.64 -22.56
CA PHE A 36 0.65 -13.23 -22.90
C PHE A 36 -0.30 -12.29 -22.14
N ARG A 37 -1.59 -12.66 -22.03
CA ARG A 37 -2.58 -11.88 -21.26
C ARG A 37 -2.24 -11.87 -19.77
N MET A 38 -1.77 -13.00 -19.24
CA MET A 38 -1.36 -13.10 -17.83
C MET A 38 -0.11 -12.26 -17.52
N TYR A 39 0.86 -12.18 -18.44
CA TYR A 39 2.02 -11.29 -18.29
C TYR A 39 1.62 -9.81 -18.28
N ILE A 40 0.70 -9.40 -19.16
CA ILE A 40 0.19 -8.02 -19.17
C ILE A 40 -0.49 -7.70 -17.84
N ILE A 41 -1.37 -8.59 -17.36
CA ILE A 41 -2.06 -8.40 -16.08
C ILE A 41 -1.04 -8.24 -14.95
N LEU A 42 -0.02 -9.10 -14.90
CA LEU A 42 1.00 -9.07 -13.86
C LEU A 42 1.80 -7.75 -13.87
N ILE A 43 2.18 -7.26 -15.05
CA ILE A 43 2.84 -5.94 -15.17
C ILE A 43 1.91 -4.81 -14.72
N THR A 44 0.63 -4.83 -15.12
CA THR A 44 -0.32 -3.79 -14.71
C THR A 44 -0.56 -3.76 -13.21
N CYS A 45 -0.64 -4.92 -12.55
CA CYS A 45 -0.79 -5.00 -11.10
C CYS A 45 0.44 -4.41 -10.39
N ILE A 46 1.66 -4.73 -10.85
CA ILE A 46 2.89 -4.19 -10.26
C ILE A 46 2.92 -2.67 -10.34
N VAL A 47 2.55 -2.10 -11.50
CA VAL A 47 2.52 -0.65 -11.70
C VAL A 47 1.47 -0.01 -10.79
N GLN A 48 0.25 -0.56 -10.72
CA GLN A 48 -0.83 -0.03 -9.89
C GLN A 48 -0.47 0.01 -8.41
N GLU A 49 0.06 -1.09 -7.87
CA GLU A 49 0.48 -1.18 -6.46
C GLU A 49 1.63 -0.21 -6.14
N SER A 50 2.59 -0.09 -7.05
CA SER A 50 3.72 0.84 -6.89
C SER A 50 3.24 2.29 -6.85
N VAL A 51 2.35 2.67 -7.77
CA VAL A 51 1.77 4.02 -7.83
C VAL A 51 0.96 4.32 -6.57
N ALA A 52 0.11 3.38 -6.11
CA ALA A 52 -0.69 3.55 -4.90
C ALA A 52 0.18 3.79 -3.65
N CYS A 53 1.27 3.02 -3.51
CA CYS A 53 2.20 3.19 -2.39
C CYS A 53 2.99 4.51 -2.47
N ILE A 54 3.39 4.95 -3.67
CA ILE A 54 4.05 6.25 -3.87
C ILE A 54 3.12 7.39 -3.44
N TYR A 55 1.84 7.35 -3.83
CA TYR A 55 0.87 8.38 -3.41
C TYR A 55 0.65 8.38 -1.89
N CYS A 56 0.56 7.21 -1.27
CA CYS A 56 0.40 7.10 0.18
C CYS A 56 1.65 7.62 0.93
N GLN A 57 2.85 7.35 0.42
CA GLN A 57 4.08 7.93 0.96
C GLN A 57 4.09 9.45 0.81
N HIS A 58 3.78 9.96 -0.38
CA HIS A 58 3.76 11.40 -0.64
C HIS A 58 2.74 12.12 0.25
N LEU A 59 1.58 11.52 0.49
CA LEU A 59 0.58 12.05 1.44
C LEU A 59 1.14 12.15 2.86
N THR A 60 1.89 11.14 3.29
CA THR A 60 2.54 11.12 4.61
C THR A 60 3.60 12.21 4.70
N ASP A 61 4.45 12.35 3.68
CA ASP A 61 5.52 13.35 3.62
C ASP A 61 4.96 14.78 3.62
N GLU A 62 3.92 15.05 2.82
CA GLU A 62 3.25 16.36 2.79
C GLU A 62 2.54 16.69 4.11
N SER A 63 1.99 15.69 4.80
CA SER A 63 1.43 15.89 6.14
C SER A 63 2.48 16.35 7.14
N VAL A 64 3.68 15.77 7.10
CA VAL A 64 4.79 16.18 7.97
C VAL A 64 5.25 17.61 7.63
N LYS A 65 5.37 17.93 6.34
CA LYS A 65 5.73 19.28 5.89
C LYS A 65 4.69 20.31 6.34
N LEU A 66 3.40 20.01 6.20
CA LEU A 66 2.31 20.88 6.63
C LEU A 66 2.40 21.22 8.12
N PHE A 67 2.66 20.21 8.96
CA PHE A 67 2.88 20.42 10.40
C PHE A 67 4.10 21.32 10.65
N GLY A 68 5.22 21.05 9.96
CA GLY A 68 6.43 21.86 10.05
C GLY A 68 6.23 23.32 9.62
N TYR A 69 5.47 23.58 8.55
CA TYR A 69 5.14 24.94 8.11
C TYR A 69 4.19 25.64 9.07
N ALA A 70 3.20 24.93 9.62
CA ALA A 70 2.29 25.46 10.62
C ALA A 70 3.04 25.89 11.90
N GLN A 71 4.01 25.09 12.34
CA GLN A 71 4.81 25.39 13.51
C GLN A 71 5.74 26.60 13.31
N ASN A 72 6.33 26.74 12.11
CA ASN A 72 7.29 27.80 11.80
C ASN A 72 6.66 29.12 11.31
N CYS A 73 5.34 29.19 11.18
CA CYS A 73 4.70 30.44 10.74
C CYS A 73 4.83 31.53 11.82
N HIS A 74 4.88 32.81 11.41
CA HIS A 74 4.92 33.94 12.33
C HIS A 74 3.52 34.21 12.95
N TRP A 75 3.04 33.31 13.80
CA TRP A 75 1.70 33.34 14.39
C TRP A 75 1.57 34.33 15.56
N VAL A 76 2.67 34.90 16.05
CA VAL A 76 2.71 35.81 17.22
C VAL A 76 1.77 37.02 17.02
N ASN A 77 1.76 37.59 15.81
CA ASN A 77 0.99 38.79 15.48
C ASN A 77 -0.44 38.49 14.98
N TRP A 78 -0.86 37.23 14.97
CA TRP A 78 -2.19 36.86 14.47
C TRP A 78 -3.30 37.20 15.46
N GLU A 79 -4.48 37.50 14.91
CA GLU A 79 -5.72 37.62 15.68
C GLU A 79 -6.07 36.31 16.41
N LYS A 80 -6.82 36.43 17.51
CA LYS A 80 -7.23 35.28 18.35
C LYS A 80 -7.93 34.18 17.55
N ARG A 81 -8.74 34.55 16.55
CA ARG A 81 -9.45 33.59 15.67
C ARG A 81 -8.48 32.74 14.86
N ASN A 82 -7.45 33.35 14.29
CA ASN A 82 -6.46 32.66 13.45
C ASN A 82 -5.52 31.79 14.31
N LYS A 83 -5.18 32.25 15.52
CA LYS A 83 -4.43 31.44 16.50
C LYS A 83 -5.21 30.18 16.91
N ASN A 84 -6.51 30.29 17.15
CA ASN A 84 -7.35 29.14 17.45
C ASN A 84 -7.41 28.15 16.28
N ALA A 85 -7.53 28.64 15.05
CA ALA A 85 -7.51 27.80 13.85
C ALA A 85 -6.16 27.06 13.68
N LEU A 86 -5.04 27.75 13.93
CA LEU A 86 -3.70 27.15 13.91
C LEU A 86 -3.54 26.08 14.99
N LEU A 87 -4.03 26.32 16.21
CA LEU A 87 -4.03 25.34 17.29
C LEU A 87 -4.81 24.07 16.91
N ILE A 88 -6.00 24.23 16.32
CA ILE A 88 -6.80 23.09 15.83
C ILE A 88 -6.04 22.32 14.75
N LEU A 89 -5.43 23.02 13.80
CA LEU A 89 -4.62 22.41 12.75
C LEU A 89 -3.44 21.64 13.34
N LEU A 90 -2.68 22.23 14.27
CA LEU A 90 -1.52 21.60 14.92
C LEU A 90 -1.92 20.37 15.73
N ILE A 91 -3.02 20.43 16.49
CA ILE A 91 -3.53 19.28 17.26
C ILE A 91 -3.88 18.12 16.32
N HIS A 92 -4.47 18.42 15.15
CA HIS A 92 -4.87 17.39 14.18
C HIS A 92 -3.75 16.92 13.24
N SER A 93 -2.66 17.68 13.11
CA SER A 93 -1.50 17.34 12.26
C SER A 93 -0.28 16.86 13.05
N MET A 94 -0.39 16.76 14.38
CA MET A 94 0.66 16.26 15.26
C MET A 94 1.07 14.83 14.91
N GLU A 95 0.12 14.01 14.49
CA GLU A 95 0.40 12.71 13.90
C GLU A 95 0.38 12.84 12.36
N PRO A 96 1.42 12.36 11.66
CA PRO A 96 1.40 12.36 10.21
C PRO A 96 0.23 11.52 9.71
N LEU A 97 -0.41 11.97 8.63
CA LEU A 97 -1.45 11.22 7.92
C LEU A 97 -0.86 9.91 7.38
N GLN A 98 -0.90 8.88 8.21
CA GLN A 98 -0.53 7.54 7.83
C GLN A 98 -1.78 6.76 7.44
N THR A 99 -1.67 6.01 6.35
CA THR A 99 -2.71 5.09 5.90
C THR A 99 -2.80 3.82 6.77
N SER A 100 -1.93 3.70 7.77
CA SER A 100 -1.80 2.56 8.68
C SER A 100 -2.48 2.86 10.02
N GLN A 101 -3.40 1.99 10.45
CA GLN A 101 -3.86 1.93 11.82
C GLN A 101 -4.05 0.46 12.23
N TYR A 102 -3.82 0.14 13.50
CA TYR A 102 -3.98 -1.20 14.11
C TYR A 102 -2.99 -2.29 13.64
N GLY A 103 -1.70 -1.97 13.54
CA GLY A 103 -0.65 -2.98 13.28
C GLY A 103 -0.57 -3.47 11.83
N VAL A 104 -1.41 -2.94 10.94
CA VAL A 104 -1.30 -3.14 9.48
C VAL A 104 -0.13 -2.30 8.97
N PRO A 105 0.76 -2.85 8.11
CA PRO A 105 1.83 -2.06 7.51
C PRO A 105 1.27 -0.85 6.76
N SER A 106 1.84 0.33 7.03
CA SER A 106 1.55 1.58 6.32
C SER A 106 1.72 1.40 4.83
N GLY A 107 0.93 2.11 4.01
CA GLY A 107 1.09 2.17 2.55
C GLY A 107 2.37 2.88 2.08
N ASN A 108 3.50 2.58 2.70
CA ASN A 108 4.82 3.09 2.37
C ASN A 108 5.58 2.05 1.53
N TYR A 109 6.83 2.36 1.17
CA TYR A 109 7.71 1.43 0.45
C TYR A 109 7.93 0.09 1.18
N GLU A 110 7.79 0.07 2.50
CA GLU A 110 7.89 -1.16 3.29
C GLU A 110 6.76 -2.15 2.97
N LEU A 111 5.55 -1.64 2.66
CA LEU A 111 4.42 -2.47 2.23
C LEU A 111 4.72 -3.17 0.91
N ILE A 112 5.30 -2.46 -0.06
CA ILE A 112 5.68 -3.04 -1.36
C ILE A 112 6.59 -4.25 -1.12
N LEU A 113 7.65 -4.08 -0.33
CA LEU A 113 8.59 -5.16 -0.03
C LEU A 113 7.92 -6.36 0.68
N LYS A 114 6.96 -6.09 1.58
CA LYS A 114 6.17 -7.13 2.24
C LYS A 114 5.26 -7.86 1.25
N ILE A 115 4.59 -7.16 0.35
CA ILE A 115 3.75 -7.75 -0.71
C ILE A 115 4.60 -8.66 -1.59
N TRP A 116 5.76 -8.20 -2.05
CA TRP A 116 6.66 -9.00 -2.90
C TRP A 116 7.15 -10.28 -2.19
N ARG A 117 7.60 -10.16 -0.94
CA ARG A 117 8.05 -11.31 -0.15
C ARG A 117 6.93 -12.32 0.09
N THR A 118 5.75 -11.82 0.45
CA THR A 118 4.57 -12.67 0.73
C THR A 118 4.06 -13.32 -0.55
N GLY A 119 4.00 -12.58 -1.66
CA GLY A 119 3.62 -13.08 -2.98
C GLY A 119 4.56 -14.18 -3.46
N TYR A 120 5.88 -13.98 -3.35
CA TYR A 120 6.87 -14.99 -3.71
C TYR A 120 6.79 -16.25 -2.82
N ALA A 121 6.65 -16.08 -1.50
CA ALA A 121 6.49 -17.19 -0.57
C ALA A 121 5.23 -18.01 -0.88
N THR A 122 4.11 -17.33 -1.12
CA THR A 122 2.83 -17.94 -1.46
C THR A 122 2.90 -18.69 -2.78
N LEU A 123 3.50 -18.09 -3.81
CA LEU A 123 3.72 -18.72 -5.10
C LEU A 123 4.58 -20.00 -4.97
N THR A 124 5.68 -19.93 -4.21
CA THR A 124 6.56 -21.06 -3.97
C THR A 124 5.82 -22.20 -3.26
N LEU A 125 4.99 -21.88 -2.26
CA LEU A 125 4.13 -22.85 -1.59
C LEU A 125 3.16 -23.52 -2.56
N PHE A 126 2.49 -22.75 -3.44
CA PHE A 126 1.58 -23.31 -4.44
C PHE A 126 2.30 -24.22 -5.45
N MET A 127 3.50 -23.84 -5.91
CA MET A 127 4.29 -24.67 -6.82
C MET A 127 4.77 -25.97 -6.16
N ASN A 128 5.18 -25.93 -4.89
CA ASN A 128 5.57 -27.12 -4.15
C ASN A 128 4.37 -28.04 -3.86
N ALA A 129 3.21 -27.46 -3.53
CA ALA A 129 1.99 -28.22 -3.30
C ALA A 129 1.51 -28.93 -4.58
N SER A 130 1.52 -28.24 -5.73
CA SER A 130 1.12 -28.85 -7.01
C SER A 130 2.07 -29.97 -7.46
N GLY A 131 3.38 -29.84 -7.19
CA GLY A 131 4.37 -30.88 -7.47
C GLY A 131 4.22 -32.16 -6.64
N ASN A 132 3.66 -32.07 -5.43
CA ASN A 132 3.40 -33.23 -4.57
C ASN A 132 2.11 -33.97 -4.94
N ILE A 133 1.09 -33.28 -5.46
CA ILE A 133 -0.18 -33.90 -5.89
C ILE A 133 0.02 -34.79 -7.13
N MET A 134 1.03 -34.52 -7.98
CA MET A 134 1.30 -35.29 -9.19
C MET A 134 2.16 -36.56 -8.95
N LYS A 135 2.55 -36.82 -7.68
CA LYS A 135 3.38 -37.97 -7.27
C LYS A 135 2.61 -39.03 -6.46
N ILE A 136 1.31 -38.86 -6.26
CA ILE A 136 0.38 -39.82 -5.63
C ILE A 136 -0.51 -40.38 -6.74
#